data_AF-A0A8T3WJ13-F1
#
_entry.id   AF-A0A8T3WJ13-F1
#
_cell.length_a   1.000
_cell.length_b   1.000
_cell.length_c   1.000
_cell.angle_alpha   90.00
_cell.angle_beta   90.00
_cell.angle_gamma   90.00
#
_symmetry.space_group_name_H-M   'P 1'
#
loop_
_entity.id
_entity.type
_entity.pdbx_description
1 polymer ?
#
loop_
_entity_poly.entity_id
_entity_poly.type
_entity_poly.pdbx_seq_one_letter_code
_entity_poly.pdbx_strand_id
1 'polypeptide(L)'
;MEKGKLIGISVLVFAIILILGLTGSFSSMFTGRASSNIVDCVDTDAGVQAEVGGNVIGSFDPTKARRDFCVNSTTLGEYYCDATRSDGKIEEIFCEFGCVDEGGFGVCKMKEKSEGLKCSQGCSYNGECLPVGMRVAGRYCDFTQALRVQKEGSCENSYECKSNLCISNECLSEEGGRNFLQDAEKTYFWE
;
A
#
# COMPACT_ATOMS: atom_id res chain seq x y z
N MET A 1 -70.50 42.21 -36.76
CA MET A 1 -70.71 41.86 -35.34
C MET A 1 -69.65 40.86 -34.90
N GLU A 2 -68.36 41.22 -34.98
CA GLU A 2 -67.25 40.24 -34.79
C GLU A 2 -66.06 40.75 -33.97
N LYS A 3 -65.86 42.07 -33.84
CA LYS A 3 -64.72 42.62 -33.07
C LYS A 3 -64.84 42.39 -31.55
N GLY A 4 -66.06 42.25 -31.02
CA GLY A 4 -66.29 42.00 -29.59
C GLY A 4 -65.90 40.60 -29.13
N LYS A 5 -66.03 39.58 -29.99
CA LYS A 5 -65.66 38.19 -29.65
C LYS A 5 -64.15 38.01 -29.56
N LEU A 6 -63.39 38.72 -30.39
CA LEU A 6 -61.93 38.59 -30.43
C LEU A 6 -61.26 39.14 -29.15
N ILE A 7 -61.78 40.23 -28.60
CA ILE A 7 -61.26 40.83 -27.36
C ILE A 7 -61.56 39.94 -26.15
N GLY A 8 -62.73 39.33 -26.09
CA GLY A 8 -63.12 38.42 -25.00
C GLY A 8 -62.22 37.18 -24.89
N ILE A 9 -61.83 36.59 -26.03
CA ILE A 9 -60.95 35.41 -26.04
C ILE A 9 -59.53 35.76 -25.58
N SER A 10 -59.01 36.92 -26.00
CA SER A 10 -57.67 37.37 -25.60
C SER A 10 -57.54 37.58 -24.09
N VAL A 11 -58.54 38.20 -23.47
CA VAL A 11 -58.56 38.43 -22.01
C VAL A 11 -58.67 37.12 -21.23
N LEU A 12 -59.46 36.16 -21.73
CA LEU A 12 -59.64 34.86 -21.09
C LEU A 12 -58.36 34.01 -21.14
N VAL A 13 -57.64 34.03 -22.27
CA VAL A 13 -56.35 33.34 -22.42
C VAL A 13 -55.29 33.93 -21.48
N PHE A 14 -55.22 35.26 -21.37
CA PHE A 14 -54.28 35.92 -20.47
C PHE A 14 -54.55 35.59 -19.00
N ALA A 15 -55.83 35.54 -18.59
CA ALA A 15 -56.21 35.16 -17.23
C ALA A 15 -55.82 33.70 -16.90
N ILE A 16 -55.98 32.77 -17.84
CA ILE A 16 -55.58 31.37 -17.65
C ILE A 16 -54.06 31.23 -17.51
N ILE A 17 -53.28 31.95 -18.32
CA ILE A 17 -51.81 31.93 -18.23
C ILE A 17 -51.32 32.50 -16.88
N LEU A 18 -51.97 33.56 -16.37
CA LEU A 18 -51.67 34.13 -15.06
C LEU A 18 -51.97 33.15 -13.90
N ILE A 19 -53.08 32.40 -14.00
CA ILE A 19 -53.44 31.39 -12.99
C ILE A 19 -52.44 30.22 -13.01
N LEU A 20 -52.02 29.74 -14.19
CA LEU A 20 -51.04 28.67 -14.31
C LEU A 20 -49.62 29.09 -13.90
N GLY A 21 -49.25 30.36 -14.11
CA GLY A 21 -47.97 30.91 -13.67
C GLY A 21 -47.85 31.02 -12.15
N LEU A 22 -48.96 31.28 -11.45
CA LEU A 22 -48.97 31.44 -9.99
C LEU A 22 -48.98 30.11 -9.21
N THR A 23 -49.40 29.00 -9.82
CA THR A 23 -49.39 27.68 -9.16
C THR A 23 -48.09 26.90 -9.35
N GLY A 24 -47.17 27.37 -10.20
CA GLY A 24 -45.93 26.67 -10.55
C GLY A 24 -44.72 26.88 -9.61
N SER A 25 -44.81 27.70 -8.56
CA SER A 25 -43.62 28.15 -7.81
C SER A 25 -43.54 27.71 -6.34
N PHE A 26 -44.38 26.79 -5.88
CA PHE A 26 -44.33 26.29 -4.49
C PHE A 26 -44.24 24.77 -4.49
N SER A 27 -43.02 24.21 -4.43
CA SER A 27 -42.66 22.92 -3.79
C SER A 27 -41.24 22.47 -4.17
N SER A 28 -40.22 23.30 -3.95
CA SER A 28 -38.93 22.75 -3.51
C SER A 28 -38.92 22.83 -1.98
N MET A 29 -39.76 21.98 -1.38
CA MET A 29 -39.68 21.67 0.04
C MET A 29 -38.27 21.16 0.28
N PHE A 30 -37.45 22.01 0.89
CA PHE A 30 -36.13 21.65 1.37
C PHE A 30 -36.33 20.53 2.38
N THR A 31 -36.24 19.28 1.92
CA THR A 31 -35.97 18.13 2.77
C THR A 31 -34.51 18.26 3.18
N GLY A 32 -34.25 19.26 4.02
CA GLY A 32 -33.05 19.30 4.82
C GLY A 32 -33.08 18.06 5.70
N ARG A 33 -32.54 16.96 5.18
CA ARG A 33 -32.09 15.85 6.00
C ARG A 33 -31.04 16.47 6.90
N ALA A 34 -31.44 16.84 8.11
CA ALA A 34 -30.52 16.91 9.22
C ALA A 34 -29.91 15.51 9.29
N SER A 35 -28.73 15.35 8.67
CA SER A 35 -27.91 14.17 8.84
C SER A 35 -27.43 14.22 10.28
N SER A 36 -28.21 13.64 11.19
CA SER A 36 -28.00 13.66 12.63
C SER A 36 -26.87 12.75 13.09
N ASN A 37 -25.99 12.34 12.18
CA ASN A 37 -24.80 11.56 12.50
C ASN A 37 -23.57 12.34 12.03
N ILE A 38 -23.35 13.52 12.61
CA ILE A 38 -21.99 14.06 12.72
C ILE A 38 -21.27 13.14 13.72
N VAL A 39 -20.82 11.99 13.20
CA VAL A 39 -19.82 11.15 13.84
C VAL A 39 -18.52 11.89 13.63
N ASP A 40 -18.26 12.92 14.45
CA ASP A 40 -17.00 13.63 14.43
C ASP A 40 -15.99 12.77 15.20
N CYS A 41 -15.38 11.85 14.48
CA CYS A 41 -14.24 11.08 14.93
C CYS A 41 -13.08 11.50 14.04
N VAL A 42 -12.05 12.07 14.65
CA VAL A 42 -10.83 12.47 13.95
C VAL A 42 -9.71 11.52 14.37
N ASP A 43 -9.09 10.94 13.36
CA ASP A 43 -7.98 10.01 13.46
C ASP A 43 -6.72 10.69 12.92
N THR A 44 -5.62 10.70 13.68
CA THR A 44 -4.43 11.48 13.30
C THR A 44 -3.51 10.79 12.32
N ASP A 45 -3.58 9.46 12.22
CA ASP A 45 -2.76 8.62 11.32
C ASP A 45 -3.58 8.08 10.12
N ALA A 46 -4.86 8.45 10.01
CA ALA A 46 -5.76 8.02 8.96
C ALA A 46 -6.10 6.51 8.93
N GLY A 47 -6.19 5.86 10.09
CA GLY A 47 -6.89 4.61 10.26
C GLY A 47 -6.14 3.61 11.13
N VAL A 48 -5.71 2.49 10.52
CA VAL A 48 -4.99 1.42 11.21
C VAL A 48 -3.58 1.38 10.64
N GLN A 49 -2.70 2.27 11.11
CA GLN A 49 -1.32 2.42 10.67
C GLN A 49 -0.37 2.12 11.83
N ALA A 50 -0.16 0.83 12.08
CA ALA A 50 0.60 0.36 13.24
C ALA A 50 2.02 0.94 13.38
N GLU A 51 2.62 1.47 12.31
CA GLU A 51 3.96 2.07 12.31
C GLU A 51 3.96 3.59 12.55
N VAL A 52 2.79 4.21 12.67
CA VAL A 52 2.62 5.64 12.90
C VAL A 52 1.73 5.82 14.12
N GLY A 53 2.32 6.17 15.26
CA GLY A 53 1.54 6.43 16.46
C GLY A 53 0.60 7.62 16.29
N GLY A 54 -0.66 7.44 16.69
CA GLY A 54 -1.71 8.43 16.59
C GLY A 54 -2.74 8.35 17.71
N ASN A 55 -3.83 9.08 17.49
CA ASN A 55 -4.89 9.22 18.44
C ASN A 55 -6.23 9.50 17.79
N VAL A 56 -7.25 8.93 18.41
CA VAL A 56 -8.64 9.20 18.10
C VAL A 56 -9.19 10.28 19.04
N ILE A 57 -9.77 11.32 18.44
CA ILE A 57 -10.53 12.35 19.12
C ILE A 57 -12.01 12.18 18.73
N GLY A 58 -12.84 11.79 19.69
CA GLY A 58 -14.26 11.54 19.50
C GLY A 58 -15.17 12.68 19.97
N SER A 59 -16.34 12.79 19.34
CA SER A 59 -17.33 13.86 19.55
C SER A 59 -17.88 14.00 20.98
N PHE A 60 -17.92 12.93 21.78
CA PHE A 60 -18.56 12.96 23.11
C PHE A 60 -17.68 13.52 24.22
N ASP A 61 -16.35 13.46 24.07
CA ASP A 61 -15.41 14.04 25.02
C ASP A 61 -14.13 14.48 24.30
N PRO A 62 -14.12 15.68 23.69
CA PRO A 62 -12.95 16.18 22.97
C PRO A 62 -11.74 16.41 23.90
N THR A 63 -11.93 16.31 25.22
CA THR A 63 -10.83 16.42 26.20
C THR A 63 -10.14 15.07 26.47
N LYS A 64 -10.70 13.96 25.99
CA LYS A 64 -10.15 12.61 26.17
C LYS A 64 -9.80 12.00 24.83
N ALA A 65 -8.66 12.43 24.27
CA ALA A 65 -8.02 11.71 23.19
C ALA A 65 -7.64 10.29 23.66
N ARG A 66 -7.95 9.28 22.84
CA ARG A 66 -7.47 7.91 23.02
C ARG A 66 -6.27 7.73 22.11
N ARG A 67 -5.15 7.30 22.67
CA ARG A 67 -3.88 7.16 21.96
C ARG A 67 -3.55 5.68 21.84
N ASP A 68 -2.84 5.34 20.78
CA ASP A 68 -2.33 3.99 20.63
C ASP A 68 -1.39 3.66 21.79
N PHE A 69 -1.36 2.38 22.16
CA PHE A 69 -0.59 1.94 23.31
C PHE A 69 -0.12 0.50 23.12
N CYS A 70 1.05 0.19 23.68
CA CYS A 70 1.52 -1.19 23.71
C CYS A 70 0.77 -1.98 24.79
N VAL A 71 -0.06 -2.94 24.37
CA VAL A 71 -0.73 -3.89 25.27
C VAL A 71 0.32 -4.76 25.98
N ASN A 72 1.34 -5.17 25.23
CA ASN A 72 2.52 -5.86 25.72
C ASN A 72 3.71 -5.59 24.77
N SER A 73 4.84 -6.28 24.95
CA SER A 73 6.06 -6.06 24.14
C SER A 73 5.92 -6.34 22.64
N THR A 74 4.87 -7.01 22.19
CA THR A 74 4.64 -7.45 20.80
C THR A 74 3.23 -7.18 20.29
N THR A 75 2.40 -6.49 21.07
CA THR A 75 1.01 -6.22 20.69
C THR A 75 0.71 -4.74 20.87
N LEU A 76 0.30 -4.11 19.78
CA LEU A 76 -0.17 -2.74 19.72
C LEU A 76 -1.69 -2.72 19.83
N GLY A 77 -2.24 -1.87 20.71
CA GLY A 77 -3.64 -1.51 20.70
C GLY A 77 -3.81 -0.22 19.91
N GLU A 78 -4.27 -0.33 18.67
CA GLU A 78 -4.50 0.77 17.74
C GLU A 78 -5.90 1.33 17.94
N TYR A 79 -6.03 2.62 18.23
CA TYR A 79 -7.31 3.32 18.18
C TYR A 79 -7.52 3.93 16.80
N TYR A 80 -8.68 3.66 16.20
CA TYR A 80 -9.02 4.20 14.89
C TYR A 80 -10.48 4.63 14.81
N CYS A 81 -10.79 5.51 13.86
CA CYS A 81 -12.16 5.97 13.64
C CYS A 81 -13.00 4.98 12.83
N ASP A 82 -14.16 4.60 13.39
CA ASP A 82 -15.12 3.71 12.74
C ASP A 82 -16.38 4.48 12.33
N ALA A 83 -16.85 4.29 11.09
CA ALA A 83 -18.00 5.05 10.56
C ALA A 83 -19.31 4.85 11.36
N THR A 84 -19.40 3.80 12.19
CA THR A 84 -20.58 3.50 13.01
C THR A 84 -20.50 4.04 14.43
N ARG A 85 -19.33 4.54 14.87
CA ARG A 85 -19.05 4.89 16.26
C ARG A 85 -18.25 6.18 16.38
N SER A 86 -18.74 7.12 17.20
CA SER A 86 -18.03 8.38 17.46
C SER A 86 -16.94 8.29 18.53
N ASP A 87 -16.82 7.15 19.23
CA ASP A 87 -15.79 6.90 20.25
C ASP A 87 -14.57 6.13 19.72
N GLY A 88 -14.51 5.90 18.41
CA GLY A 88 -13.52 5.03 17.77
C GLY A 88 -13.69 3.55 18.11
N LYS A 89 -12.81 2.73 17.55
CA LYS A 89 -12.62 1.32 17.91
C LYS A 89 -11.16 1.09 18.29
N ILE A 90 -10.91 -0.04 18.92
CA ILE A 90 -9.56 -0.54 19.20
C ILE A 90 -9.35 -1.85 18.44
N GLU A 91 -8.21 -1.98 17.77
CA GLU A 91 -7.73 -3.22 17.16
C GLU A 91 -6.40 -3.63 17.78
N GLU A 92 -6.26 -4.90 18.14
CA GLU A 92 -4.99 -5.45 18.64
C GLU A 92 -4.17 -6.01 17.48
N ILE A 93 -3.00 -5.44 17.25
CA ILE A 93 -2.11 -5.76 16.13
C ILE A 93 -0.84 -6.41 16.67
N PHE A 94 -0.43 -7.53 16.07
CA PHE A 94 0.82 -8.18 16.42
C PHE A 94 2.00 -7.51 15.71
N CYS A 95 2.95 -6.96 16.47
CA CYS A 95 4.16 -6.35 15.97
C CYS A 95 5.30 -7.38 15.90
N GLU A 96 5.67 -7.81 14.68
CA GLU A 96 6.72 -8.81 14.45
C GLU A 96 8.06 -8.46 15.14
N PHE A 97 8.41 -7.16 15.17
CA PHE A 97 9.66 -6.65 15.76
C PHE A 97 9.47 -5.97 17.12
N GLY A 98 8.30 -6.14 17.72
CA GLY A 98 7.93 -5.58 19.01
C GLY A 98 7.19 -4.24 18.92
N CYS A 99 6.55 -3.86 20.02
CA CYS A 99 5.86 -2.59 20.22
C CYS A 99 6.70 -1.71 21.15
N VAL A 100 6.74 -0.41 20.88
CA VAL A 100 7.40 0.59 21.73
C VAL A 100 6.56 1.85 21.90
N ASP A 101 6.72 2.51 23.04
CA ASP A 101 6.13 3.83 23.26
C ASP A 101 7.06 4.93 22.73
N GLU A 102 6.69 5.55 21.61
CA GLU A 102 7.40 6.66 20.97
C GLU A 102 6.56 7.94 21.01
N GLY A 103 7.11 9.03 21.56
CA GLY A 103 6.36 10.28 21.69
C GLY A 103 5.11 10.20 22.59
N GLY A 104 4.95 9.12 23.35
CA GLY A 104 3.77 8.86 24.18
C GLY A 104 2.64 8.11 23.46
N PHE A 105 2.94 7.51 22.30
CA PHE A 105 2.06 6.64 21.52
C PHE A 105 2.71 5.27 21.38
N GLY A 106 1.92 4.19 21.42
CA GLY A 106 2.40 2.87 21.04
C GLY A 106 2.62 2.81 19.53
N VAL A 107 3.72 2.20 19.10
CA VAL A 107 4.07 2.02 17.69
C VAL A 107 4.70 0.64 17.49
N CYS A 108 4.32 -0.07 16.43
CA CYS A 108 5.04 -1.27 16.01
C CYS A 108 6.40 -0.89 15.41
N LYS A 109 7.46 -1.51 15.93
CA LYS A 109 8.79 -1.41 15.34
C LYS A 109 8.76 -1.95 13.92
N MET A 110 9.25 -1.16 12.98
CA MET A 110 9.60 -1.68 11.68
C MET A 110 10.90 -2.49 11.79
N LYS A 111 11.06 -3.48 10.90
CA LYS A 111 12.38 -4.04 10.66
C LYS A 111 13.30 -2.87 10.31
N GLU A 112 14.31 -2.61 11.14
CA GLU A 112 15.34 -1.63 10.79
C GLU A 112 15.82 -2.01 9.39
N LYS A 113 15.45 -1.20 8.40
CA LYS A 113 15.95 -1.34 7.05
C LYS A 113 17.43 -1.09 7.19
N SER A 114 18.23 -2.16 7.30
CA SER A 114 19.64 -2.06 7.66
C SER A 114 20.30 -1.08 6.71
N GLU A 115 20.48 0.17 7.15
CA GLU A 115 21.01 1.21 6.30
C GLU A 115 22.47 0.87 6.08
N GLY A 116 22.72 0.28 4.91
CA GLY A 116 24.05 -0.08 4.44
C GLY A 116 24.80 -1.03 5.36
N LEU A 117 24.32 -2.28 5.53
CA LEU A 117 25.20 -3.35 5.97
C LEU A 117 26.42 -3.37 5.03
N LYS A 118 27.52 -2.76 5.47
CA LYS A 118 28.70 -2.57 4.66
C LYS A 118 29.52 -3.84 4.76
N CYS A 119 29.29 -4.73 3.81
CA CYS A 119 30.05 -5.96 3.70
C CYS A 119 31.50 -5.62 3.37
N SER A 120 32.43 -5.98 4.27
CA SER A 120 33.87 -5.76 4.08
C SER A 120 34.41 -6.57 2.90
N GLN A 121 33.85 -7.77 2.70
CA GLN A 121 34.21 -8.71 1.65
C GLN A 121 32.95 -9.42 1.13
N GLY A 122 32.20 -8.74 0.25
CA GLY A 122 31.00 -9.34 -0.33
C GLY A 122 29.93 -8.33 -0.71
N CYS A 123 28.72 -8.83 -0.98
CA CYS A 123 27.56 -8.04 -1.37
C CYS A 123 26.51 -8.06 -0.26
N SER A 124 25.86 -6.92 -0.02
CA SER A 124 24.71 -6.85 0.89
C SER A 124 23.45 -7.36 0.20
N TYR A 125 22.76 -8.33 0.79
CA TYR A 125 21.48 -8.86 0.32
C TYR A 125 20.57 -9.17 1.50
N ASN A 126 19.37 -8.56 1.55
CA ASN A 126 18.38 -8.77 2.60
C ASN A 126 18.89 -8.63 4.06
N GLY A 127 19.89 -7.78 4.28
CA GLY A 127 20.51 -7.58 5.60
C GLY A 127 21.57 -8.63 5.96
N GLU A 128 22.06 -9.40 4.98
CA GLU A 128 23.15 -10.35 5.13
C GLU A 128 24.29 -10.05 4.14
N CYS A 129 25.50 -10.50 4.46
CA CYS A 129 26.66 -10.39 3.57
C CYS A 129 26.91 -11.70 2.83
N LEU A 130 26.78 -11.63 1.50
CA LEU A 130 27.10 -12.74 0.60
C LEU A 130 28.56 -12.67 0.19
N PRO A 131 29.34 -13.76 0.26
CA PRO A 131 30.69 -13.79 -0.29
C PRO A 131 30.69 -13.59 -1.81
N VAL A 132 31.78 -13.05 -2.35
CA VAL A 132 31.99 -12.91 -3.80
C VAL A 132 31.87 -14.28 -4.48
N GLY A 133 31.17 -14.33 -5.62
CA GLY A 133 30.84 -15.57 -6.34
C GLY A 133 29.56 -16.26 -5.87
N MET A 134 28.96 -15.84 -4.75
CA MET A 134 27.69 -16.43 -4.30
C MET A 134 26.53 -16.01 -5.21
N ARG A 135 25.64 -16.96 -5.50
CA ARG A 135 24.45 -16.78 -6.32
C ARG A 135 23.20 -16.76 -5.46
N VAL A 136 22.28 -15.83 -5.72
CA VAL A 136 20.98 -15.75 -5.04
C VAL A 136 19.93 -15.15 -5.97
N ALA A 137 18.75 -15.75 -6.05
CA ALA A 137 17.59 -15.23 -6.78
C ALA A 137 17.90 -14.74 -8.22
N GLY A 138 18.65 -15.53 -9.01
CA GLY A 138 19.01 -15.16 -10.39
C GLY A 138 20.03 -14.02 -10.51
N ARG A 139 20.73 -13.71 -9.42
CA ARG A 139 21.82 -12.75 -9.32
C ARG A 139 23.06 -13.42 -8.75
N TYR A 140 24.20 -12.77 -8.89
CA TYR A 140 25.45 -13.17 -8.26
C TYR A 140 26.17 -11.99 -7.65
N CYS A 141 26.96 -12.25 -6.61
CA CYS A 141 27.84 -11.26 -6.01
C CYS A 141 29.14 -11.15 -6.81
N ASP A 142 29.31 -10.05 -7.52
CA ASP A 142 30.50 -9.79 -8.33
C ASP A 142 31.70 -9.35 -7.49
N PHE A 143 32.91 -9.41 -8.06
CA PHE A 143 34.14 -8.99 -7.37
C PHE A 143 34.14 -7.49 -7.02
N THR A 144 33.32 -6.68 -7.71
CA THR A 144 33.09 -5.27 -7.34
C THR A 144 32.15 -5.10 -6.14
N GLN A 145 31.81 -6.18 -5.42
CA GLN A 145 30.90 -6.16 -4.26
C GLN A 145 29.48 -5.70 -4.62
N ALA A 146 29.10 -5.85 -5.90
CA ALA A 146 27.78 -5.50 -6.39
C ALA A 146 27.01 -6.77 -6.81
N LEU A 147 25.73 -6.81 -6.48
CA LEU A 147 24.83 -7.84 -7.00
C LEU A 147 24.50 -7.55 -8.46
N ARG A 148 24.84 -8.49 -9.34
CA ARG A 148 24.57 -8.41 -10.78
C ARG A 148 23.60 -9.50 -11.21
N VAL A 149 22.80 -9.21 -12.23
CA VAL A 149 21.85 -10.17 -12.81
C VAL A 149 22.61 -11.20 -13.65
N GLN A 150 22.20 -12.46 -13.57
CA GLN A 150 22.73 -13.52 -14.41
C GLN A 150 22.17 -13.42 -15.84
N LYS A 151 23.00 -13.76 -16.82
CA LYS A 151 22.71 -13.58 -18.24
C LYS A 151 22.96 -14.86 -19.05
N GLU A 152 22.58 -14.77 -20.31
CA GLU A 152 22.91 -15.70 -21.39
C GLU A 152 23.77 -14.94 -22.41
N GLY A 153 24.58 -15.64 -23.21
CA GLY A 153 25.54 -15.01 -24.13
C GLY A 153 26.92 -14.80 -23.51
N SER A 154 27.59 -13.67 -23.79
CA SER A 154 29.00 -13.50 -23.39
C SER A 154 29.22 -13.40 -21.88
N CYS A 155 30.30 -14.00 -21.40
CA CYS A 155 30.68 -14.04 -19.98
C CYS A 155 32.20 -14.00 -19.80
N GLU A 156 32.63 -13.57 -18.62
CA GLU A 156 34.03 -13.63 -18.18
C GLU A 156 34.23 -14.73 -17.13
N ASN A 157 33.18 -15.05 -16.36
CA ASN A 157 33.19 -16.15 -15.40
C ASN A 157 31.85 -16.91 -15.34
N SER A 158 31.89 -18.10 -14.75
CA SER A 158 30.74 -19.01 -14.70
C SER A 158 29.58 -18.52 -13.82
N TYR A 159 29.80 -17.60 -12.87
CA TYR A 159 28.74 -17.07 -12.01
C TYR A 159 27.83 -16.08 -12.75
N GLU A 160 28.31 -15.47 -13.84
CA GLU A 160 27.51 -14.63 -14.72
C GLU A 160 26.40 -15.41 -15.44
N CYS A 161 26.62 -16.70 -15.68
CA CYS A 161 25.74 -17.53 -16.48
C CYS A 161 24.63 -18.15 -15.65
N LYS A 162 23.39 -18.11 -16.17
CA LYS A 162 22.27 -18.84 -15.54
C LYS A 162 22.58 -20.35 -15.38
N SER A 163 23.22 -20.94 -16.39
CA SER A 163 23.69 -22.34 -16.42
C SER A 163 24.83 -22.66 -15.46
N ASN A 164 25.44 -21.68 -14.80
CA ASN A 164 26.67 -21.82 -14.03
C ASN A 164 27.91 -22.21 -14.85
N LEU A 165 27.89 -22.04 -16.17
CA LEU A 165 28.98 -22.51 -17.01
C LEU A 165 29.30 -21.52 -18.12
N CYS A 166 30.50 -20.95 -18.03
CA CYS A 166 31.10 -20.05 -19.01
C CYS A 166 32.26 -20.78 -19.69
N ILE A 167 32.16 -21.03 -20.99
CA ILE A 167 33.20 -21.72 -21.77
C ILE A 167 33.50 -20.86 -22.99
N SER A 168 34.78 -20.60 -23.25
CA SER A 168 35.21 -19.78 -24.39
C SER A 168 34.55 -18.38 -24.42
N ASN A 169 34.38 -17.77 -23.25
CA ASN A 169 33.70 -16.48 -23.04
C ASN A 169 32.21 -16.46 -23.42
N GLU A 170 31.56 -17.62 -23.45
CA GLU A 170 30.14 -17.76 -23.75
C GLU A 170 29.42 -18.65 -22.72
N CYS A 171 28.27 -18.20 -22.27
CA CYS A 171 27.38 -18.92 -21.36
C CYS A 171 26.70 -20.03 -22.13
N LEU A 172 26.83 -21.26 -21.64
CA LEU A 172 26.00 -22.34 -22.14
C LEU A 172 24.54 -22.11 -21.76
N SER A 173 23.62 -22.60 -22.59
CA SER A 173 22.21 -22.70 -22.20
C SER A 173 22.08 -23.61 -20.97
N GLU A 174 21.00 -23.47 -20.20
CA GLU A 174 20.78 -24.35 -19.04
C GLU A 174 20.78 -25.83 -19.43
N GLU A 175 20.22 -26.16 -20.59
CA GLU A 175 20.25 -27.52 -21.14
C GLU A 175 21.65 -27.95 -21.55
N GLY A 176 22.38 -27.10 -22.27
CA GLY A 176 23.76 -27.37 -22.67
C GLY A 176 24.68 -27.58 -21.47
N GLY A 177 24.50 -26.80 -20.40
CA GLY A 177 25.23 -26.97 -19.15
C GLY A 177 24.93 -28.30 -18.45
N ARG A 178 23.66 -28.73 -18.40
CA ARG A 178 23.30 -30.05 -17.84
C ARG A 178 23.91 -31.20 -18.64
N ASN A 179 23.86 -31.13 -19.97
CA ASN A 179 24.41 -32.17 -20.84
C ASN A 179 25.92 -32.26 -20.68
N PHE A 180 26.62 -31.12 -20.62
CA PHE A 180 28.07 -31.08 -20.37
C PHE A 180 28.46 -31.79 -19.08
N LEU A 181 27.72 -31.57 -17.98
CA LEU A 181 27.99 -32.23 -16.70
C LEU A 181 27.79 -33.75 -16.77
N GLN A 182 26.73 -34.22 -17.45
CA GLN A 182 26.49 -35.65 -17.64
C GLN A 182 27.58 -36.31 -18.49
N ASP A 183 28.05 -35.64 -19.52
CA ASP A 183 29.12 -36.15 -20.39
C ASP A 183 30.46 -36.20 -19.66
N ALA A 184 30.76 -35.17 -18.85
CA ALA A 184 31.93 -35.17 -17.98
C ALA A 184 31.86 -36.32 -16.95
N GLU A 185 30.70 -36.54 -16.32
CA GLU A 185 30.52 -37.63 -15.35
C GLU A 185 30.79 -39.00 -15.99
N LYS A 186 30.19 -39.28 -17.16
CA LYS A 186 30.40 -40.53 -17.90
C LYS A 186 31.85 -40.76 -18.29
N THR A 187 32.54 -39.70 -18.69
CA THR A 187 33.91 -39.79 -19.20
C THR A 187 34.92 -40.06 -18.09
N TYR A 188 34.73 -39.47 -16.90
CA TYR A 188 35.77 -39.45 -15.87
C TYR A 188 35.51 -40.34 -14.64
N PHE A 189 34.28 -40.82 -14.43
CA PHE A 189 33.92 -41.51 -13.18
C PHE A 189 33.47 -42.97 -13.34
N TRP A 190 33.32 -43.48 -14.57
CA TRP A 190 32.78 -44.83 -14.84
C TRP A 190 33.69 -45.69 -15.73
N GLU A 191 35.02 -45.56 -15.57
CA GLU A 191 36.00 -46.59 -15.98
C GLU A 191 36.22 -47.62 -14.86
#